data_AF-A0A2H1HNH1-F1
#
_entry.id   AF-A0A2H1HNH1-F1
#
_cell.length_a   1.000
_cell.length_b   1.000
_cell.length_c   1.000
_cell.angle_alpha   90.00
_cell.angle_beta   90.00
_cell.angle_gamma   90.00
#
_symmetry.space_group_name_H-M   'P 1'
#
loop_
_entity.id
_entity.type
_entity.pdbx_description
1 polymer ?
#
loop_
_entity_poly.entity_id
_entity_poly.type
_entity_poly.pdbx_seq_one_letter_code
_entity_poly.pdbx_strand_id
1 'polypeptide(L)'
;MSQTVARNGATDLDKSTIDYAAIADPGHGNSVAGWTGVIIILIGVAIGCVGFTIHTAMITYVGVGVVVLGLIVGIILRAVGLGNKPKKK
;
A
#
# COMPACT_ATOMS: atom_id res chain seq x y z
N MET A 1 -17.96 13.15 -43.59
CA MET A 1 -16.75 12.34 -43.35
C MET A 1 -15.83 13.16 -42.44
N SER A 2 -15.90 12.95 -41.13
CA SER A 2 -15.08 13.68 -40.16
C SER A 2 -13.72 12.99 -40.09
N GLN A 3 -12.67 13.70 -40.51
CA GLN A 3 -11.30 13.19 -40.60
C GLN A 3 -10.80 12.72 -39.23
N THR A 4 -10.48 11.43 -39.13
CA THR A 4 -9.60 10.90 -38.09
C THR A 4 -8.19 11.45 -38.36
N VAL A 5 -7.90 12.65 -37.85
CA VAL A 5 -6.55 13.18 -37.83
C VAL A 5 -5.74 12.32 -36.87
N ALA A 6 -4.88 11.46 -37.41
CA ALA A 6 -3.85 10.77 -36.64
C ALA A 6 -2.88 11.81 -36.09
N ARG A 7 -3.07 12.16 -34.81
CA ARG A 7 -2.20 13.06 -34.05
C ARG A 7 -0.88 12.35 -33.78
N ASN A 8 0.20 12.80 -34.41
CA ASN A 8 1.49 12.10 -34.51
C ASN A 8 2.64 12.83 -33.80
N GLY A 9 2.40 13.78 -32.88
CA GLY A 9 3.46 14.51 -32.20
C GLY A 9 3.20 14.74 -30.71
N ALA A 10 4.27 14.80 -29.92
CA ALA A 10 4.20 15.25 -28.52
C ALA A 10 3.85 16.75 -28.37
N THR A 11 3.87 17.49 -29.48
CA THR A 11 3.73 18.96 -29.54
C THR A 11 2.32 19.44 -29.87
N ASP A 12 1.41 18.57 -30.30
CA ASP A 12 0.00 18.87 -30.62
C ASP A 12 -1.00 18.32 -29.58
N LEU A 13 -0.49 17.71 -28.49
CA LEU A 13 -1.32 17.33 -27.35
C LEU A 13 -1.63 18.56 -26.48
N ASP A 14 -2.82 19.11 -26.67
CA ASP A 14 -3.45 20.02 -25.73
C ASP A 14 -3.54 19.36 -24.33
N LYS A 15 -2.70 19.82 -23.41
CA LYS A 15 -2.63 19.40 -22.01
C LYS A 15 -3.99 19.48 -21.29
N SER A 16 -4.92 20.34 -21.71
CA SER A 16 -6.27 20.42 -21.16
C SER A 16 -7.23 19.32 -21.65
N THR A 17 -6.91 18.65 -22.77
CA THR A 17 -7.68 17.49 -23.28
C THR A 17 -7.17 16.15 -22.77
N ILE A 18 -5.96 16.13 -22.18
CA ILE A 18 -5.41 14.93 -21.57
C ILE A 18 -6.02 14.76 -20.20
N ASP A 19 -6.82 13.71 -20.02
CA ASP A 19 -7.24 13.27 -18.70
C ASP A 19 -6.04 12.67 -17.96
N TYR A 20 -5.24 13.52 -17.32
CA TYR A 20 -4.12 13.08 -16.51
C TYR A 20 -4.54 12.16 -15.37
N ALA A 21 -5.80 12.20 -14.91
CA ALA A 21 -6.27 11.30 -13.86
C ALA A 21 -6.55 9.87 -14.38
N ALA A 22 -6.74 9.69 -15.70
CA ALA A 22 -6.81 8.39 -16.34
C ALA A 22 -5.43 7.73 -16.49
N ILE A 23 -4.37 8.53 -16.69
CA ILE A 23 -2.98 8.08 -16.84
C ILE A 23 -2.23 8.11 -15.50
N ALA A 24 -2.73 8.88 -14.52
CA ALA A 24 -2.16 8.95 -13.18
C ALA A 24 -2.22 7.56 -12.55
N ASP A 25 -1.06 7.12 -12.07
CA ASP A 25 -0.95 5.84 -11.43
C ASP A 25 -1.93 5.72 -10.24
N PRO A 26 -2.75 4.65 -10.17
CA PRO A 26 -3.76 4.46 -9.13
C PRO A 26 -3.21 4.40 -7.68
N GLY A 27 -1.90 4.38 -7.52
CA GLY A 27 -1.19 4.33 -6.27
C GLY A 27 -0.43 3.03 -6.13
N HIS A 28 0.87 3.05 -6.45
CA HIS A 28 1.87 1.98 -6.37
C HIS A 28 2.04 1.26 -5.01
N GLY A 29 1.18 1.49 -4.02
CA GLY A 29 1.30 0.87 -2.69
C GLY A 29 2.53 1.33 -1.89
N ASN A 30 3.29 2.34 -2.36
CA ASN A 30 4.43 2.92 -1.65
C ASN A 30 4.00 3.90 -0.53
N SER A 31 2.82 3.73 0.06
CA SER A 31 2.42 4.55 1.19
C SER A 31 3.05 4.00 2.47
N VAL A 32 3.43 4.92 3.36
CA VAL A 32 3.99 4.57 4.68
C VAL A 32 3.00 3.68 5.44
N ALA A 33 1.70 3.93 5.35
CA ALA A 33 0.69 3.08 5.98
C ALA A 33 0.67 1.65 5.42
N GLY A 34 0.90 1.48 4.12
CA GLY A 34 0.94 0.17 3.47
C GLY A 34 2.10 -0.69 3.99
N TRP A 35 3.32 -0.14 4.01
CA TRP A 35 4.51 -0.91 4.38
C TRP A 35 4.73 -1.05 5.88
N THR A 36 4.32 -0.07 6.69
CA THR A 36 4.58 -0.11 8.15
C THR A 36 3.86 -1.27 8.82
N GLY A 37 2.58 -1.49 8.51
CA GLY A 37 1.82 -2.62 9.06
C GLY A 37 2.39 -3.98 8.63
N VAL A 38 2.80 -4.09 7.36
CA VAL A 38 3.40 -5.32 6.82
C VAL A 38 4.71 -5.66 7.53
N ILE A 39 5.61 -4.70 7.71
CA ILE A 39 6.90 -4.93 8.38
C ILE A 39 6.70 -5.40 9.82
N ILE A 40 5.79 -4.77 10.57
CA ILE A 40 5.53 -5.14 11.97
C ILE A 40 4.98 -6.57 12.05
N ILE A 41 4.04 -6.92 11.19
CA ILE A 41 3.45 -8.27 11.15
C ILE A 41 4.51 -9.30 10.75
N LEU A 42 5.36 -9.02 9.76
CA LEU A 42 6.44 -9.92 9.35
C LEU A 42 7.42 -10.19 10.49
N ILE A 43 7.79 -9.15 11.26
CA ILE A 43 8.64 -9.30 12.44
C ILE A 43 7.95 -10.18 13.49
N GLY A 44 6.67 -9.94 13.77
CA GLY A 44 5.90 -10.74 14.73
C GLY A 44 5.79 -12.21 14.32
N VAL A 45 5.54 -12.47 13.04
CA VAL A 45 5.50 -13.83 12.47
C VAL A 45 6.88 -14.49 12.55
N ALA A 46 7.96 -13.78 12.23
CA ALA A 46 9.32 -14.30 12.32
C ALA A 46 9.66 -14.71 13.78
N ILE A 47 9.37 -13.85 14.76
CA ILE A 47 9.55 -14.15 16.19
C ILE A 47 8.68 -15.35 16.59
N GLY A 48 7.42 -15.39 16.14
CA GLY A 48 6.49 -16.49 16.41
C GLY A 48 7.00 -17.83 15.88
N CYS A 49 7.50 -17.86 14.64
CA CYS A 49 8.14 -19.03 14.03
C CYS A 49 9.35 -19.50 14.84
N VAL A 50 10.25 -18.59 15.23
CA VAL A 50 11.42 -18.94 16.04
C VAL A 50 11.00 -19.51 17.40
N GLY A 51 10.02 -18.89 18.08
CA GLY A 51 9.50 -19.40 19.35
C GLY A 51 8.86 -20.79 19.22
N PHE A 52 8.13 -21.00 18.13
CA PHE A 52 7.47 -22.28 17.84
C PHE A 52 8.47 -23.40 17.56
N THR A 53 9.55 -23.13 16.79
CA THR A 53 10.55 -24.16 16.47
C THR A 53 11.35 -24.63 17.69
N ILE A 54 11.58 -23.75 18.68
CA ILE A 54 12.28 -24.10 19.92
C ILE A 54 11.32 -24.52 21.05
N HIS A 55 10.04 -24.79 20.74
CA HIS A 55 9.00 -25.17 21.71
C HIS A 55 8.84 -24.21 22.90
N THR A 56 9.20 -22.94 22.74
CA THR A 56 9.11 -21.94 23.81
C THR A 56 7.85 -21.11 23.66
N ALA A 57 6.80 -21.52 24.39
CA ALA A 57 5.48 -20.88 24.33
C ALA A 57 5.53 -19.37 24.61
N MET A 58 6.37 -18.92 25.55
CA MET A 58 6.55 -17.49 25.85
C MET A 58 6.93 -16.66 24.61
N ILE A 59 7.90 -17.12 23.83
CA ILE A 59 8.38 -16.40 22.64
C ILE A 59 7.33 -16.44 21.52
N THR A 60 6.61 -17.55 21.38
CA THR A 60 5.49 -17.66 20.44
C THR A 60 4.39 -16.64 20.77
N TYR A 61 4.02 -16.49 22.04
CA TYR A 61 3.02 -15.49 22.45
C TYR A 61 3.49 -14.05 22.26
N VAL A 62 4.78 -13.77 22.46
CA VAL A 62 5.36 -12.46 22.12
C VAL A 62 5.20 -12.18 20.63
N GLY A 63 5.49 -13.15 19.76
CA GLY A 63 5.28 -13.02 18.31
C GLY A 63 3.82 -12.71 17.95
N VAL A 64 2.87 -13.44 18.55
CA VAL A 64 1.43 -13.17 18.38
C VAL A 64 1.06 -11.76 18.84
N GLY A 65 1.58 -11.30 19.98
CA GLY A 65 1.37 -9.94 20.46
C GLY A 65 1.87 -8.86 19.48
N VAL A 66 3.03 -9.08 18.86
CA VAL A 66 3.58 -8.16 17.85
C VAL A 66 2.72 -8.13 16.58
N VAL A 67 2.17 -9.27 16.14
CA VAL A 67 1.23 -9.31 15.01
C VAL A 67 -0.03 -8.47 15.29
N VAL A 68 -0.61 -8.62 16.49
CA VAL A 68 -1.77 -7.83 16.92
C VAL A 68 -1.42 -6.33 16.94
N LEU A 69 -0.25 -5.98 17.45
CA LEU A 69 0.23 -4.58 17.44
C LEU A 69 0.34 -4.04 16.00
N GLY A 70 0.85 -4.83 15.06
CA GLY A 70 0.93 -4.45 13.64
C GLY A 70 -0.43 -4.17 13.00
N LEU A 71 -1.45 -4.95 13.34
CA LEU A 71 -2.84 -4.70 12.90
C LEU A 71 -3.38 -3.38 13.46
N ILE A 72 -3.16 -3.12 14.76
CA ILE A 72 -3.58 -1.88 15.41
C ILE A 72 -2.90 -0.68 14.74
N VAL A 73 -1.59 -0.73 14.54
CA VAL A 73 -0.82 0.32 13.87
C VAL A 73 -1.33 0.55 12.45
N GLY A 74 -1.60 -0.52 11.68
CA GLY A 74 -2.15 -0.40 10.32
C GLY A 74 -3.50 0.32 10.28
N ILE A 75 -4.40 0.03 11.23
CA ILE A 75 -5.70 0.70 11.35
C ILE A 75 -5.51 2.19 11.69
N ILE A 76 -4.63 2.50 12.64
CA ILE A 76 -4.33 3.88 13.04
C ILE A 76 -3.75 4.66 11.86
N LEU A 77 -2.76 4.10 11.15
CA LEU A 77 -2.13 4.74 10.00
C LEU A 77 -3.12 5.02 8.85
N ARG A 78 -4.09 4.11 8.66
CA ARG A 78 -5.21 4.36 7.74
C ARG A 78 -6.09 5.51 8.21
N ALA A 79 -6.37 5.60 9.51
CA ALA A 79 -7.23 6.63 10.09
C ALA A 79 -6.60 8.03 10.02
N VAL A 80 -5.27 8.15 10.18
CA VAL A 80 -4.55 9.43 10.08
C VAL A 80 -4.29 9.88 8.63
N GLY A 81 -4.78 9.14 7.62
CA GLY A 81 -4.68 9.53 6.22
C GLY A 81 -3.32 9.28 5.58
N LEU A 82 -2.46 8.47 6.21
CA LEU A 82 -1.17 8.03 5.63
C LEU A 82 -1.33 6.87 4.63
N GLY A 83 -2.57 6.39 4.43
CA GLY A 83 -2.92 5.40 3.41
C GLY A 83 -3.32 6.04 2.07
N ASN A 84 -3.41 5.21 1.03
CA ASN A 84 -3.83 5.66 -0.29
C ASN A 84 -5.26 6.24 -0.25
N LYS A 85 -5.44 7.44 -0.81
CA LYS A 85 -6.76 8.06 -0.92
C LYS A 85 -7.63 7.21 -1.84
N PRO A 86 -8.86 6.85 -1.45
CA PRO A 86 -9.76 6.13 -2.33
C PRO A 86 -10.01 6.99 -3.59
N LYS A 87 -9.85 6.40 -4.77
CA LYS A 87 -10.19 7.06 -6.04
C LYS A 87 -11.66 7.44 -5.96
N LYS A 88 -11.96 8.75 -6.02
CA LYS A 88 -13.34 9.25 -6.06
C LYS A 88 -13.95 8.68 -7.36
N LYS A 89 -15.01 7.89 -7.23
CA LYS A 89 -15.83 7.47 -8.36
C LYS A 89 -16.57 8.68 -8.93
#